data_AF-A0A075WAQ0-F1
#
_entry.id   AF-A0A075WAQ0-F1
#
_cell.length_a   1.000
_cell.length_b   1.000
_cell.length_c   1.000
_cell.angle_alpha   90.00
_cell.angle_beta   90.00
_cell.angle_gamma   90.00
#
_symmetry.space_group_name_H-M   'P 1'
#
loop_
_entity.id
_entity.type
_entity.pdbx_description
1 polymer ?
#
loop_
_entity_poly.entity_id
_entity_poly.type
_entity_poly.pdbx_seq_one_letter_code
_entity_poly.pdbx_strand_id
1 'polypeptide(L)'
;MLGEAEVYLFGSVAEGKAVLSSDIDILVVTTREEVRKARERARIIAEIEERAGLPFVHPFEFHIMDEEEFRVWLEVFRPKIVRIL
;
A
#
# COMPACT_ATOMS: atom_id res chain seq x y z
N MET A 1 -14.68 -5.58 -0.20
CA MET A 1 -13.34 -5.42 -0.81
C MET A 1 -12.31 -5.17 0.28
N LEU A 2 -12.34 -4.03 0.98
CA LEU A 2 -11.49 -3.81 2.17
C LEU A 2 -12.27 -3.37 3.42
N GLY A 3 -13.51 -2.90 3.33
CA GLY A 3 -14.18 -2.34 4.52
C GLY A 3 -13.59 -0.96 4.85
N GLU A 4 -13.46 -0.63 6.14
CA GLU A 4 -12.71 0.56 6.56
C GLU A 4 -11.22 0.36 6.23
N ALA A 5 -10.65 1.36 5.55
CA ALA A 5 -9.26 1.35 5.14
C ALA A 5 -8.67 2.75 5.19
N GLU A 6 -7.40 2.82 5.57
CA GLU A 6 -6.57 4.02 5.54
C GLU A 6 -5.51 3.83 4.45
N VAL A 7 -5.15 4.92 3.78
CA VAL A 7 -4.17 4.87 2.68
C VAL A 7 -3.04 5.84 2.94
N TYR A 8 -1.82 5.36 2.76
CA TYR A 8 -0.58 6.08 3.04
C TYR A 8 0.34 6.04 1.83
N LEU A 9 1.05 7.14 1.60
CA LEU A 9 2.29 7.13 0.83
C LEU A 9 3.44 6.83 1.76
N PHE A 10 4.39 6.01 1.31
CA PHE A 10 5.65 5.79 1.99
C PHE A 10 6.81 5.77 0.98
N GLY A 11 7.97 5.29 1.42
CA GLY A 11 9.14 5.13 0.55
C GLY A 11 9.71 6.45 0.05
N SER A 12 10.38 6.40 -1.10
CA SER A 12 11.20 7.50 -1.61
C SER A 12 10.40 8.79 -1.87
N VAL A 13 9.13 8.65 -2.27
CA VAL A 13 8.20 9.77 -2.47
C VAL A 13 7.90 10.46 -1.14
N ALA A 14 7.53 9.71 -0.11
CA ALA A 14 7.28 10.27 1.22
C ALA A 14 8.55 10.90 1.82
N GLU A 15 9.73 10.34 1.53
CA GLU A 15 11.03 10.86 1.97
C GLU A 15 11.50 12.12 1.20
N GLY A 16 10.89 12.45 0.06
CA GLY A 16 11.35 13.54 -0.80
C GLY A 16 12.66 13.21 -1.53
N LYS A 17 12.92 11.92 -1.77
CA LYS A 17 14.13 11.38 -2.43
C LYS A 17 13.83 10.63 -3.73
N ALA A 18 12.58 10.62 -4.19
CA ALA A 18 12.18 9.95 -5.42
C ALA A 18 12.93 10.50 -6.64
N VAL A 19 13.25 9.61 -7.58
CA VAL A 19 13.80 9.93 -8.90
C VAL A 19 12.82 9.46 -10.00
N LEU A 20 13.10 9.76 -11.27
CA LEU A 20 12.18 9.44 -12.37
C LEU A 20 11.86 7.95 -12.52
N SER A 21 12.75 7.08 -12.07
CA SER A 21 12.57 5.62 -12.11
C SER A 21 12.09 5.05 -10.77
N SER A 22 11.74 5.88 -9.80
CA SER A 22 11.20 5.42 -8.52
C SER A 22 9.73 5.02 -8.67
N ASP A 23 9.37 3.93 -8.00
CA ASP A 23 7.98 3.58 -7.79
C ASP A 23 7.31 4.56 -6.79
N ILE A 24 5.99 4.55 -6.78
CA ILE A 24 5.13 5.28 -5.85
C ILE A 24 4.52 4.25 -4.91
N ASP A 25 5.16 4.08 -3.76
CA ASP A 25 4.75 3.11 -2.74
C ASP A 25 3.47 3.56 -2.03
N ILE A 26 2.39 2.80 -2.21
CA ILE A 26 1.08 3.03 -1.60
C ILE A 26 0.80 1.90 -0.61
N LEU A 27 0.65 2.25 0.66
CA LEU A 27 0.25 1.32 1.72
C LEU A 27 -1.24 1.49 2.03
N VAL A 28 -1.99 0.40 1.93
CA VAL A 28 -3.40 0.31 2.32
C VAL A 28 -3.49 -0.50 3.61
N VAL A 29 -4.01 0.12 4.67
CA VAL A 29 -4.21 -0.52 5.97
C VAL A 29 -5.70 -0.76 6.17
N THR A 30 -6.10 -1.95 6.60
CA THR A 30 -7.51 -2.33 6.76
C THR A 30 -7.74 -3.14 8.04
N THR A 31 -8.97 -3.16 8.53
CA THR A 31 -9.40 -4.04 9.63
C THR A 31 -9.58 -5.50 9.22
N ARG A 32 -9.43 -5.84 7.94
CA ARG A 32 -9.63 -7.20 7.41
C ARG A 32 -8.40 -8.09 7.52
N GLU A 33 -8.40 -9.01 8.47
CA GLU A 33 -7.30 -9.98 8.66
C GLU A 33 -7.08 -10.93 7.48
N GLU A 34 -8.06 -11.11 6.57
CA GLU A 34 -7.87 -11.98 5.40
C GLU A 34 -6.73 -11.53 4.50
N VAL A 35 -6.38 -10.23 4.54
CA VAL A 35 -5.25 -9.69 3.79
C VAL A 35 -3.93 -10.30 4.21
N ARG A 36 -3.83 -10.94 5.39
CA ARG A 36 -2.64 -11.73 5.77
C ARG A 36 -2.28 -12.80 4.74
N LYS A 37 -3.28 -13.30 4.00
CA LYS A 37 -3.09 -14.31 2.95
C LYS A 37 -2.58 -13.64 1.68
N ALA A 38 -1.41 -14.07 1.20
CA ALA A 38 -0.81 -13.54 -0.03
C ALA A 38 -1.77 -13.55 -1.25
N ARG A 39 -2.57 -14.61 -1.39
CA ARG A 39 -3.57 -14.72 -2.47
C ARG A 39 -4.65 -13.63 -2.38
N GLU A 40 -5.06 -13.25 -1.17
CA GLU A 40 -6.06 -12.20 -1.00
C GLU A 40 -5.46 -10.83 -1.30
N ARG A 41 -4.22 -10.55 -0.88
CA ARG A 41 -3.52 -9.31 -1.29
C ARG A 41 -3.43 -9.19 -2.79
N ALA A 42 -2.95 -10.23 -3.48
CA ALA A 42 -2.83 -10.24 -4.93
C ALA A 42 -4.17 -10.00 -5.64
N ARG A 43 -5.26 -10.61 -5.14
CA ARG A 43 -6.61 -10.37 -5.65
C ARG A 43 -7.03 -8.91 -5.48
N ILE A 44 -6.81 -8.34 -4.30
CA ILE A 44 -7.21 -6.96 -4.00
C ILE A 44 -6.40 -5.98 -4.85
N ILE A 45 -5.08 -6.17 -4.99
CA ILE A 45 -4.21 -5.35 -5.83
C ILE A 45 -4.71 -5.36 -7.28
N ALA A 46 -4.95 -6.53 -7.86
CA ALA A 46 -5.46 -6.65 -9.22
C ALA A 46 -6.81 -5.93 -9.42
N GLU A 47 -7.70 -6.01 -8.42
CA GLU A 47 -8.99 -5.32 -8.49
C GLU A 47 -8.85 -3.80 -8.27
N ILE A 48 -7.87 -3.32 -7.50
CA ILE A 48 -7.51 -1.89 -7.42
C ILE A 48 -7.02 -1.39 -8.78
N GLU A 49 -6.07 -2.09 -9.39
CA GLU A 49 -5.48 -1.73 -10.69
C GLU A 49 -6.54 -1.72 -11.79
N GLU A 50 -7.39 -2.73 -11.85
CA GLU A 50 -8.49 -2.83 -12.82
C GLU A 50 -9.48 -1.67 -12.66
N ARG A 51 -9.94 -1.40 -11.43
CA ARG A 51 -10.92 -0.33 -11.16
C ARG A 51 -10.35 1.07 -11.36
N ALA A 52 -9.06 1.26 -11.08
CA ALA A 52 -8.36 2.51 -11.34
C ALA A 52 -8.03 2.69 -12.83
N GLY A 53 -8.24 1.67 -13.67
CA GLY A 53 -7.92 1.72 -15.10
C GLY A 53 -6.44 1.89 -15.35
N LEU A 54 -5.59 1.33 -14.47
CA LEU A 54 -4.15 1.48 -14.59
C LEU A 54 -3.63 0.71 -15.81
N PRO A 55 -2.68 1.29 -16.58
CA PRO A 55 -2.04 0.60 -17.68
C PRO A 55 -1.16 -0.55 -17.16
N PHE A 56 -0.87 -1.55 -17.99
CA PHE A 56 -0.02 -2.68 -17.59
C PHE A 56 1.34 -2.29 -16.99
N VAL A 57 1.89 -1.14 -17.42
CA VAL A 57 3.10 -0.56 -16.83
C VAL A 57 2.70 0.76 -16.17
N HIS A 58 2.78 0.80 -14.85
CA HIS A 58 2.52 1.97 -14.02
C HIS A 58 3.54 2.05 -12.88
N PRO A 59 3.75 3.24 -12.27
CA PRO A 59 4.73 3.40 -11.19
C PRO A 59 4.18 3.03 -9.81
N PHE A 60 2.88 2.74 -9.67
CA PHE A 60 2.30 2.47 -8.35
C PHE A 60 2.65 1.07 -7.86
N GLU A 61 3.20 0.96 -6.65
CA GLU A 61 3.38 -0.32 -5.95
C GLU A 61 2.43 -0.36 -4.75
N PHE A 62 1.50 -1.31 -4.74
CA PHE A 62 0.50 -1.43 -3.68
C PHE A 62 0.94 -2.46 -2.63
N HIS A 63 1.01 -2.00 -1.38
CA HIS A 63 1.18 -2.84 -0.21
C HIS A 63 -0.13 -2.84 0.58
N ILE A 64 -0.54 -4.00 1.08
CA ILE A 64 -1.76 -4.15 1.86
C ILE A 64 -1.38 -4.79 3.18
N MET A 65 -1.81 -4.21 4.30
CA MET A 65 -1.60 -4.74 5.65
C MET A 65 -2.92 -4.69 6.43
N ASP A 66 -3.06 -5.57 7.41
CA ASP A 66 -4.00 -5.28 8.48
C ASP A 66 -3.39 -4.39 9.56
N GLU A 67 -4.21 -3.99 10.54
CA GLU A 67 -3.79 -3.09 11.63
C GLU A 67 -2.64 -3.65 12.48
N GLU A 68 -2.58 -4.97 12.68
CA GLU A 68 -1.52 -5.59 13.47
C GLU A 68 -0.20 -5.59 12.69
N GLU A 69 -0.23 -5.99 11.42
CA GLU A 69 0.92 -5.94 10.52
C GLU A 69 1.45 -4.50 10.40
N PHE A 70 0.56 -3.52 10.26
CA PHE A 70 0.92 -2.11 10.17
C PHE A 70 1.60 -1.61 11.45
N ARG A 71 1.05 -1.93 12.61
CA ARG A 71 1.64 -1.57 13.92
C ARG A 71 3.05 -2.14 14.07
N VAL A 72 3.24 -3.42 13.78
CA VAL A 72 4.56 -4.08 13.85
C VAL A 72 5.52 -3.45 12.84
N TRP A 73 5.05 -3.18 11.63
CA TRP A 73 5.86 -2.54 10.59
C TRP A 73 6.34 -1.15 11.00
N LEU A 74 5.47 -0.32 11.59
CA LEU A 74 5.85 0.99 12.13
C LEU A 74 6.90 0.88 13.25
N GLU A 75 6.75 -0.08 14.16
CA GLU A 75 7.68 -0.29 15.28
C GLU A 75 9.07 -0.71 14.80
N VAL A 76 9.13 -1.64 13.84
CA VAL A 76 10.37 -2.21 13.33
C VAL A 76 11.09 -1.22 12.42
N PHE A 77 10.40 -0.69 11.42
CA PHE A 77 11.03 0.07 10.33
C PHE A 77 11.07 1.58 10.58
N ARG A 78 10.17 2.11 11.43
CA ARG A 78 9.99 3.55 11.68
C ARG A 78 10.03 4.41 10.40
N PRO A 79 9.25 4.04 9.36
CA PRO A 79 9.32 4.69 8.07
C PRO A 79 8.65 6.07 8.12
N LYS A 80 9.01 6.94 7.17
CA LYS A 80 8.23 8.15 6.91
C LYS A 80 6.99 7.78 6.11
N ILE A 81 5.83 8.14 6.65
CA ILE A 81 4.53 7.91 6.01
C ILE A 81 3.73 9.22 5.93
N VAL A 82 2.92 9.34 4.88
CA VAL A 82 1.99 10.47 4.69
C VAL A 82 0.61 9.90 4.42
N ARG A 83 -0.35 10.15 5.31
CA ARG A 83 -1.73 9.73 5.10
C ARG A 83 -2.35 10.52 3.94
N ILE A 84 -2.99 9.81 3.03
CA ILE A 84 -3.68 10.40 1.87
C ILE A 84 -5.19 10.15 1.86
N LEU A 85 -5.68 9.09 2.51
CA LEU A 85 -7.10 8.82 2.79
C LEU A 85 -7.25 8.21 4.20
#